data_AF-Q9X6R5-F1
#
_entry.id   AF-Q9X6R5-F1
#
_cell.length_a   1.000
_cell.length_b   1.000
_cell.length_c   1.000
_cell.angle_alpha   90.00
_cell.angle_beta   90.00
_cell.angle_gamma   90.00
#
_symmetry.space_group_name_H-M   'P 1'
#
loop_
_entity.id
_entity.type
_entity.pdbx_description
1 polymer ?
#
loop_
_entity_poly.entity_id
_entity_poly.type
_entity_poly.pdbx_seq_one_letter_code
_entity_poly.pdbx_strand_id
1 'polypeptide(L)'
;DFVMYLGDNFILGGITSLVDGFRAERPDAQILLTRVADPSAYGVVTLSETGRVTGLEEKPERPRSDLAVVGVYLFTPLIHRAVRAIAPSARGELEITD
;
A
#
# COMPACT_ATOMS: atom_id res chain seq x y z
N ASP A 1 -11.42 2.19 12.22
CA ASP A 1 -10.86 2.29 10.85
C ASP A 1 -10.22 3.65 10.70
N PHE A 2 -9.11 3.73 9.98
CA PHE A 2 -8.47 5.01 9.67
C PHE A 2 -7.84 4.97 8.29
N VAL A 3 -7.56 6.17 7.77
CA VAL A 3 -6.81 6.38 6.54
C VAL A 3 -5.46 6.98 6.91
N MET A 4 -4.38 6.40 6.39
CA MET A 4 -3.07 7.01 6.39
C MET A 4 -2.81 7.59 5.01
N TYR A 5 -2.46 8.87 4.97
CA TYR A 5 -2.22 9.62 3.74
C TYR A 5 -0.85 10.30 3.87
N LEU A 6 0.08 10.00 2.98
CA LEU A 6 1.40 10.63 2.97
C LEU A 6 1.27 12.08 2.51
N GLY A 7 1.77 13.03 3.32
CA GLY A 7 1.50 14.46 3.15
C GLY A 7 2.06 15.08 1.86
N ASP A 8 2.92 14.36 1.14
CA ASP A 8 3.51 14.74 -0.13
C ASP A 8 2.77 14.18 -1.36
N ASN A 9 1.73 13.35 -1.15
CA ASN A 9 0.95 12.76 -2.24
C ASN A 9 -0.19 13.69 -2.67
N PHE A 10 -0.35 13.89 -3.98
CA PHE A 10 -1.45 14.69 -4.53
C PHE A 10 -2.35 13.85 -5.43
N ILE A 11 -3.63 13.70 -5.06
CA ILE A 11 -4.57 12.82 -5.77
C ILE A 11 -5.71 13.63 -6.37
N LEU A 12 -5.78 13.61 -7.70
CA LEU A 12 -6.89 14.19 -8.45
C LEU A 12 -8.16 13.36 -8.26
N GLY A 13 -9.27 14.01 -7.91
CA GLY A 13 -10.55 13.35 -7.67
C GLY A 13 -10.75 12.81 -6.25
N GLY A 14 -9.74 12.93 -5.37
CA GLY A 14 -9.83 12.51 -3.98
C GLY A 14 -9.91 10.99 -3.79
N ILE A 15 -10.30 10.55 -2.60
CA ILE A 15 -10.26 9.14 -2.17
C ILE A 15 -11.63 8.57 -1.79
N THR A 16 -12.73 9.27 -2.11
CA THR A 16 -14.09 8.89 -1.65
C THR A 16 -14.48 7.49 -2.11
N SER A 17 -14.28 7.17 -3.40
CA SER A 17 -14.61 5.84 -3.95
C SER A 17 -13.80 4.72 -3.29
N LEU A 18 -12.53 4.98 -2.96
CA LEU A 18 -11.67 4.05 -2.24
C LEU A 18 -12.18 3.80 -0.82
N VAL A 19 -12.57 4.86 -0.10
CA VAL A 19 -13.15 4.76 1.25
C VAL A 19 -14.49 4.03 1.24
N ASP A 20 -15.34 4.28 0.24
CA ASP A 20 -16.63 3.62 0.12
C ASP A 20 -16.47 2.13 -0.18
N GLY A 21 -15.53 1.77 -1.07
CA GLY A 21 -15.15 0.37 -1.33
C GLY A 21 -14.66 -0.35 -0.07
N PHE A 22 -13.76 0.28 0.69
CA PHE A 22 -13.27 -0.28 1.96
C PHE A 22 -14.39 -0.56 2.97
N ARG A 23 -15.36 0.35 3.05
CA ARG A 23 -16.51 0.21 3.95
C ARG A 23 -17.46 -0.90 3.50
N ALA A 24 -17.63 -1.08 2.19
CA ALA A 24 -18.51 -2.10 1.63
C ALA A 24 -17.91 -3.52 1.72
N GLU A 25 -16.65 -3.68 1.30
CA GLU A 25 -15.99 -4.99 1.21
C GLU A 25 -15.37 -5.44 2.53
N ARG A 26 -15.10 -4.49 3.44
CA ARG A 26 -14.50 -4.73 4.76
C ARG A 26 -13.21 -5.57 4.76
N PRO A 27 -12.22 -5.29 3.89
CA PRO A 27 -10.91 -5.92 4.02
C PRO A 27 -10.19 -5.40 5.27
N ASP A 28 -9.21 -6.15 5.77
CA ASP A 28 -8.40 -5.70 6.91
C ASP A 28 -7.49 -4.52 6.55
N ALA A 29 -7.06 -4.47 5.28
CA ALA A 29 -6.25 -3.43 4.68
C ALA A 29 -6.62 -3.22 3.20
N GLN A 30 -6.55 -1.98 2.73
CA GLN A 30 -6.68 -1.63 1.32
C GLN A 30 -5.67 -0.53 0.95
N ILE A 31 -5.04 -0.69 -0.21
CA ILE A 31 -4.02 0.23 -0.73
C ILE A 31 -4.44 0.76 -2.08
N LEU A 32 -4.08 2.01 -2.36
CA LEU A 32 -4.27 2.59 -3.68
C LEU A 32 -3.04 2.31 -4.55
N LEU A 33 -3.27 1.81 -5.76
CA LEU A 33 -2.22 1.50 -6.73
C LEU A 33 -2.35 2.39 -7.95
N THR A 34 -1.20 2.69 -8.57
CA THR A 34 -1.15 3.35 -9.88
C THR A 34 -0.13 2.68 -10.78
N ARG A 35 -0.36 2.72 -12.09
CA ARG A 35 0.63 2.28 -13.05
C ARG A 35 1.68 3.37 -13.24
N VAL A 36 2.95 2.98 -13.22
CA VAL A 36 4.09 3.88 -13.44
C VAL A 36 4.99 3.33 -14.54
N ALA A 37 5.65 4.24 -15.27
CA ALA A 37 6.58 3.85 -16.33
C ALA A 37 7.89 3.27 -15.76
N ASP A 38 8.33 3.77 -14.61
CA ASP A 38 9.54 3.30 -13.90
C ASP A 38 9.18 2.80 -12.49
N PRO A 39 8.79 1.52 -12.35
CA PRO A 39 8.42 0.94 -11.07
C PRO A 39 9.62 0.75 -10.12
N SER A 40 10.86 0.79 -10.61
CA SER A 40 12.06 0.53 -9.78
C SER A 40 12.30 1.59 -8.68
N ALA A 41 11.71 2.78 -8.82
CA ALA A 41 11.83 3.87 -7.85
C ALA A 41 10.83 3.79 -6.67
N TYR A 42 9.90 2.82 -6.68
CA TYR A 42 8.75 2.77 -5.78
C TYR A 42 8.60 1.39 -5.11
N GLY A 43 7.69 1.30 -4.14
CA GLY A 43 7.14 0.04 -3.67
C GLY A 43 6.20 -0.55 -4.74
N VAL A 44 6.53 -1.74 -5.24
CA VAL A 44 5.85 -2.41 -6.36
C VAL A 44 5.01 -3.56 -5.85
N VAL A 45 3.75 -3.62 -6.29
CA VAL A 45 2.78 -4.62 -5.82
C VAL A 45 2.51 -5.67 -6.89
N THR A 46 2.58 -6.94 -6.50
CA THR A 46 2.06 -8.04 -7.29
C THR A 46 0.64 -8.37 -6.83
N LEU A 47 -0.28 -8.49 -7.77
CA LEU A 47 -1.66 -8.90 -7.53
C LEU A 47 -1.88 -10.34 -8.02
N SER A 48 -2.74 -11.07 -7.31
CA SER A 48 -3.38 -12.27 -7.84
C SER A 48 -4.42 -11.91 -8.92
N GLU A 49 -4.91 -12.93 -9.63
CA GLU A 49 -6.01 -12.78 -10.61
C GLU A 49 -7.30 -12.19 -10.00
N THR A 50 -7.49 -12.33 -8.69
CA THR A 50 -8.64 -11.79 -7.95
C THR A 50 -8.42 -10.37 -7.40
N GLY A 51 -7.29 -9.73 -7.72
CA GLY A 51 -6.96 -8.39 -7.25
C GLY A 51 -6.42 -8.33 -5.81
N ARG A 52 -6.17 -9.46 -5.16
CA ARG A 52 -5.51 -9.50 -3.84
C ARG A 52 -4.01 -9.32 -3.98
N VAL A 53 -3.40 -8.54 -3.09
CA VAL A 53 -1.94 -8.39 -2.96
C VAL A 53 -1.31 -9.73 -2.59
N THR A 54 -0.35 -10.19 -3.41
CA THR A 54 0.42 -11.41 -3.18
C THR A 54 1.90 -11.15 -2.94
N GLY A 55 2.36 -9.93 -3.22
CA GLY A 55 3.72 -9.49 -2.94
C GLY A 55 3.84 -7.98 -3.00
N LEU A 56 4.78 -7.46 -2.23
CA LEU A 56 5.16 -6.05 -2.18
C LEU A 56 6.69 -6.01 -2.07
N GLU A 57 7.33 -5.31 -2.99
CA GLU A 57 8.79 -5.19 -3.06
C GLU A 57 9.16 -3.70 -3.08
N GLU A 58 9.96 -3.25 -2.11
CA GLU A 58 10.42 -1.86 -2.06
C GLU A 58 11.62 -1.65 -3.00
N LYS A 59 11.46 -0.76 -3.99
CA LYS A 59 12.48 -0.37 -4.98
C LYS A 59 13.21 -1.55 -5.61
N PRO A 60 12.48 -2.50 -6.24
CA PRO A 60 13.10 -3.69 -6.79
C PRO A 60 13.97 -3.36 -8.01
N GLU A 61 15.15 -3.98 -8.11
CA GLU A 61 15.98 -3.90 -9.32
C GLU A 61 15.29 -4.53 -10.55
N ARG A 62 14.42 -5.53 -10.31
CA ARG A 62 13.67 -6.25 -11.34
C ARG A 62 12.19 -6.34 -10.95
N PRO A 63 11.41 -5.28 -11.19
CA PRO A 63 10.02 -5.19 -10.77
C PRO A 63 9.16 -6.27 -11.44
N ARG A 64 8.30 -6.94 -10.65
CA ARG A 64 7.38 -7.99 -11.12
C ARG A 64 6.08 -7.44 -11.73
N SER A 65 5.80 -6.16 -11.53
CA SER A 65 4.66 -5.44 -12.10
C SER A 65 5.00 -3.97 -12.35
N ASP A 66 4.12 -3.26 -13.06
CA ASP A 66 4.14 -1.82 -13.25
C ASP A 66 3.30 -1.06 -12.21
N LEU A 67 2.80 -1.76 -11.17
CA LEU A 67 1.90 -1.21 -10.17
C LEU A 67 2.68 -0.71 -8.95
N ALA A 68 2.73 0.60 -8.79
CA ALA A 68 3.32 1.25 -7.64
C ALA A 68 2.26 1.54 -6.56
N VAL A 69 2.68 1.44 -5.30
CA VAL A 69 1.88 1.89 -4.15
C VAL A 69 1.82 3.41 -4.13
N VAL A 70 0.61 3.95 -4.12
CA VAL A 70 0.35 5.36 -3.80
C VAL A 70 0.31 5.50 -2.29
N GLY A 71 0.73 6.65 -1.77
CA GLY A 71 0.79 6.95 -0.33
C GLY A 71 -0.57 7.06 0.38
N VAL A 72 -1.54 6.21 0.05
CA VAL A 72 -2.86 6.14 0.66
C VAL A 72 -3.18 4.71 1.04
N TYR A 73 -3.42 4.54 2.34
CA TYR A 73 -3.65 3.24 2.97
C TYR A 73 -4.88 3.32 3.87
N LEU A 74 -5.74 2.32 3.79
CA LEU A 74 -6.92 2.18 4.63
C LEU A 74 -6.77 0.93 5.47
N PHE A 75 -7.00 1.06 6.78
CA PHE A 75 -6.80 -0.03 7.72
C PHE A 75 -7.97 -0.16 8.70
N THR A 76 -8.26 -1.42 9.03
CA THR A 76 -8.99 -1.77 10.26
C THR A 76 -8.05 -1.66 11.47
N PRO A 77 -8.56 -1.70 12.71
CA PRO A 77 -7.72 -1.68 13.92
C PRO A 77 -6.69 -2.82 14.02
N LEU A 78 -6.79 -3.88 13.19
CA LEU A 78 -5.84 -4.99 13.16
C LEU A 78 -4.42 -4.54 12.81
N ILE A 79 -4.25 -3.44 12.08
CA ILE A 79 -2.93 -2.87 11.76
C ILE A 79 -2.07 -2.61 13.01
N HIS A 80 -2.67 -2.25 14.15
CA HIS A 80 -1.90 -2.05 15.38
C HIS A 80 -1.23 -3.34 15.87
N ARG A 81 -1.80 -4.50 15.56
CA ARG A 81 -1.15 -5.79 15.84
C ARG A 81 0.03 -6.03 14.89
N ALA A 82 -0.14 -5.72 13.60
CA ALA A 82 0.92 -5.86 12.61
C ALA A 82 2.11 -4.93 12.91
N VAL A 83 1.86 -3.65 13.19
CA VAL A 83 2.91 -2.66 13.53
C VAL A 83 3.72 -3.08 14.77
N ARG A 84 3.11 -3.78 15.74
CA ARG A 84 3.82 -4.30 16.92
C ARG A 84 4.64 -5.57 16.63
N ALA A 85 4.43 -6.21 15.49
CA ALA A 85 5.08 -7.46 15.12
C ALA A 85 6.30 -7.26 14.20
N ILE A 86 6.45 -6.08 13.61
CA ILE A 86 7.58 -5.75 12.73
C ILE A 86 8.78 -5.23 13.53
N ALA A 87 9.97 -5.33 12.92
CA ALA A 87 11.23 -4.81 13.47
C ALA A 87 11.79 -3.72 12.53
N PRO A 88 12.66 -2.84 13.03
CA PRO A 88 13.33 -1.86 12.16
C PRO A 88 14.11 -2.54 11.03
N SER A 89 14.03 -1.96 9.84
CA SER A 89 14.80 -2.38 8.67
C SER A 89 16.30 -2.11 8.86
N ALA A 90 17.12 -2.47 7.86
CA ALA A 90 18.54 -2.14 7.86
C ALA A 90 18.82 -0.62 7.95
N ARG A 91 17.81 0.22 7.64
CA ARG A 91 17.86 1.68 7.77
C ARG A 91 17.49 2.19 9.16
N GLY A 92 17.01 1.30 10.05
CA GLY A 92 16.49 1.66 11.37
C GLY A 92 15.05 2.19 11.33
N GLU A 93 14.33 2.01 10.22
CA GLU A 93 12.96 2.48 10.02
C GLU A 93 11.94 1.34 10.13
N LEU A 94 10.73 1.64 10.60
CA LEU A 94 9.60 0.70 10.48
C LEU A 94 8.95 0.91 9.12
N GLU A 95 9.05 -0.10 8.27
CA GLU A 95 8.57 -0.02 6.90
C GLU A 95 7.06 -0.33 6.85
N ILE A 96 6.29 0.44 6.10
CA ILE A 96 4.85 0.17 5.90
C ILE A 96 4.62 -1.09 5.04
N THR A 97 5.67 -1.57 4.38
CA THR A 97 5.65 -2.72 3.47
C THR A 97 5.76 -4.06 4.18
N ASP A 98 6.14 -4.07 5.46
CA ASP A 98 6.38 -5.26 6.30
C ASP A 98 5.14 -5.65 7.12
#